data_AF-A0A940FIL0-F1
#
_entry.id   AF-A0A940FIL0-F1
#
_cell.length_a   1.000
_cell.length_b   1.000
_cell.length_c   1.000
_cell.angle_alpha   90.00
_cell.angle_beta   90.00
_cell.angle_gamma   90.00
#
_symmetry.space_group_name_H-M   'P 1'
#
loop_
_entity.id
_entity.type
_entity.pdbx_description
1 polymer ?
#
loop_
_entity_poly.entity_id
_entity_poly.type
_entity_poly.pdbx_seq_one_letter_code
_entity_poly.pdbx_strand_id
1 'polypeptide(L)'
;KENMEFLNEVEVKSDDKLFHLFYPDGRKADNALGKKGFSKRMVQRVVQREIVNPFLQLKPGQMMIRMDGKAVGSVDSSEANWNLLYKKIHAKYPREYAERGVLNGKIAWYEQKENFPAYYMAYFEKLDRYGFDSLGTGNTFYPNVNSNCWFLFLRITDKTLLNRGAKWMEKLIDKYPEDPAWIDTYANLLYKAGEKENAVLWEEKALAQAIKKQWQSNIEQFTEVLSKMRNNLPTW
;
A
#
# COMPACT_ATOMS: atom_id res chain seq x y z
N LYS A 1 -19.20 5.27 20.93
CA LYS A 1 -18.59 4.58 19.77
C LYS A 1 -18.97 5.28 18.46
N GLU A 2 -20.24 5.68 18.30
CA GLU A 2 -20.76 6.48 17.17
C GLU A 2 -20.09 7.85 17.00
N ASN A 3 -19.77 8.58 18.07
CA ASN A 3 -19.07 9.89 17.97
C ASN A 3 -17.64 9.84 17.39
N MET A 4 -17.07 8.65 17.17
CA MET A 4 -15.64 8.49 16.84
C MET A 4 -15.36 8.00 15.42
N GLU A 5 -16.37 7.52 14.68
CA GLU A 5 -16.26 7.36 13.21
C GLU A 5 -16.19 8.74 12.54
N PHE A 6 -16.90 9.72 13.11
CA PHE A 6 -16.83 11.13 12.75
C PHE A 6 -15.40 11.69 12.78
N LEU A 7 -14.50 11.23 13.66
CA LEU A 7 -13.11 11.72 13.71
C LEU A 7 -12.26 11.32 12.48
N ASN A 8 -12.70 10.34 11.68
CA ASN A 8 -12.09 10.10 10.37
C ASN A 8 -12.56 11.10 9.31
N GLU A 9 -13.72 11.74 9.53
CA GLU A 9 -14.36 12.69 8.62
C GLU A 9 -14.07 14.16 9.03
N VAL A 10 -13.76 14.40 10.31
CA VAL A 10 -13.38 15.71 10.82
C VAL A 10 -11.96 16.08 10.40
N GLU A 11 -11.85 17.23 9.76
CA GLU A 11 -10.58 17.84 9.48
C GLU A 11 -9.93 18.39 10.77
N VAL A 12 -8.98 17.64 11.34
CA VAL A 12 -8.18 18.08 12.50
C VAL A 12 -6.97 18.88 12.02
N LYS A 13 -6.73 20.10 12.50
CA LYS A 13 -5.56 20.96 12.21
C LYS A 13 -4.57 21.03 13.37
N SER A 14 -3.30 21.35 13.10
CA SER A 14 -2.27 21.36 14.16
C SER A 14 -2.48 22.42 15.25
N ASP A 15 -3.27 23.45 14.96
CA ASP A 15 -3.66 24.53 15.88
C ASP A 15 -5.02 24.28 16.56
N ASP A 16 -5.72 23.20 16.22
CA ASP A 16 -6.98 22.84 16.86
C ASP A 16 -6.77 22.26 18.25
N LYS A 17 -7.66 22.61 19.19
CA LYS A 17 -7.71 21.98 20.52
C LYS A 17 -7.83 20.45 20.44
N LEU A 18 -8.53 19.95 19.42
CA LEU A 18 -8.71 18.52 19.17
C LEU A 18 -7.39 17.81 18.85
N PHE A 19 -6.45 18.49 18.22
CA PHE A 19 -5.13 17.92 17.90
C PHE A 19 -4.32 17.56 19.14
N HIS A 20 -4.48 18.35 20.21
CA HIS A 20 -3.80 18.10 21.49
C HIS A 20 -4.25 16.82 22.20
N LEU A 21 -5.35 16.19 21.76
CA LEU A 21 -5.72 14.85 22.22
C LEU A 21 -4.81 13.76 21.63
N PHE A 22 -4.19 14.02 20.48
CA PHE A 22 -3.39 13.05 19.73
C PHE A 22 -1.88 13.31 19.86
N TYR A 23 -1.47 14.54 20.17
CA TYR A 23 -0.08 14.97 20.24
C TYR A 23 0.13 16.02 21.35
N PRO A 24 1.21 15.95 22.15
CA PRO A 24 2.37 15.05 22.00
C PRO A 24 2.16 13.62 22.54
N ASP A 25 1.18 13.39 23.41
CA ASP A 25 0.90 12.07 24.00
C ASP A 25 -0.53 11.58 23.67
N GLY A 26 -0.64 10.81 22.60
CA GLY A 26 -1.90 10.22 22.14
C GLY A 26 -2.30 8.92 22.84
N ARG A 27 -1.54 8.41 23.84
CA ARG A 27 -1.82 7.09 24.44
C ARG A 27 -3.20 7.03 25.08
N LYS A 28 -3.63 8.11 25.74
CA LYS A 28 -4.97 8.19 26.35
C LYS A 28 -6.07 8.09 25.30
N ALA A 29 -5.93 8.79 24.18
CA ALA A 29 -6.88 8.73 23.07
C ALA A 29 -6.91 7.33 22.43
N ASP A 30 -5.73 6.72 22.20
CA ASP A 30 -5.63 5.35 21.66
C ASP A 30 -6.30 4.33 22.59
N ASN A 31 -6.09 4.44 23.90
CA ASN A 31 -6.68 3.56 24.91
C ASN A 31 -8.20 3.74 24.99
N ALA A 32 -8.69 4.99 25.04
CA ALA A 32 -10.12 5.28 25.04
C ALA A 32 -10.83 4.74 23.79
N LEU A 33 -10.10 4.65 22.68
CA LEU A 33 -10.59 4.11 21.41
C LEU A 33 -10.42 2.60 21.25
N GLY A 34 -9.61 1.95 22.09
CA GLY A 34 -9.16 0.59 21.86
C GLY A 34 -8.39 0.41 20.54
N LYS A 35 -7.77 1.48 20.02
CA LYS A 35 -7.10 1.50 18.71
C LYS A 35 -5.67 2.01 18.85
N LYS A 36 -4.74 1.10 19.12
CA LYS A 36 -3.30 1.41 19.14
C LYS A 36 -2.86 2.07 17.83
N GLY A 37 -2.07 3.14 17.94
CA GLY A 37 -1.53 3.88 16.81
C GLY A 37 -2.52 4.81 16.10
N PHE A 38 -3.74 4.99 16.62
CA PHE A 38 -4.72 5.89 16.02
C PHE A 38 -4.26 7.34 16.05
N SER A 39 -3.84 7.83 17.21
CA SER A 39 -3.34 9.19 17.40
C SER A 39 -2.15 9.48 16.49
N LYS A 40 -1.23 8.51 16.37
CA LYS A 40 -0.09 8.61 15.45
C LYS A 40 -0.53 8.80 13.99
N ARG A 41 -1.56 8.08 13.54
CA ARG A 41 -2.13 8.26 12.19
C ARG A 41 -2.80 9.64 12.04
N MET A 42 -3.50 10.12 13.07
CA MET A 42 -4.10 11.46 13.04
C MET A 42 -3.02 12.54 12.87
N VAL A 43 -1.94 12.46 13.66
CA VAL A 43 -0.79 13.38 13.53
C VAL A 43 -0.16 13.29 12.15
N GLN A 44 -0.04 12.10 11.58
CA GLN A 44 0.49 11.93 10.22
C GLN A 44 -0.39 12.55 9.14
N ARG A 45 -1.73 12.51 9.28
CA ARG A 45 -2.64 13.21 8.36
C ARG A 45 -2.40 14.71 8.41
N VAL A 46 -2.21 15.27 9.61
CA VAL A 46 -1.88 16.69 9.80
C VAL A 46 -0.53 17.03 9.17
N VAL A 47 0.53 16.25 9.44
CA VAL A 47 1.85 16.42 8.80
C VAL A 47 1.74 16.36 7.27
N GLN A 48 0.99 15.40 6.74
CA GLN A 48 0.79 15.25 5.30
C GLN A 48 0.12 16.49 4.72
N ARG A 49 -0.98 16.96 5.32
CA ARG A 49 -1.78 18.06 4.78
C ARG A 49 -1.09 19.41 4.93
N GLU A 50 -0.46 19.68 6.06
CA GLU A 50 0.04 21.02 6.40
C GLU A 50 1.51 21.23 6.03
N ILE A 51 2.28 20.15 5.84
CA ILE A 51 3.71 20.24 5.51
C ILE A 51 4.00 19.56 4.18
N VAL A 52 3.66 18.28 4.03
CA VAL A 52 4.08 17.50 2.85
C VAL A 52 3.39 17.99 1.57
N ASN A 53 2.06 18.08 1.56
CA ASN A 53 1.29 18.46 0.37
C ASN A 53 1.66 19.87 -0.13
N PRO A 54 1.74 20.92 0.72
CA PRO A 54 2.12 22.24 0.25
C PRO A 54 3.58 22.31 -0.20
N PHE A 55 4.48 21.59 0.48
CA PHE A 55 5.90 21.55 0.11
C PHE A 55 6.12 20.94 -1.27
N LEU A 56 5.42 19.84 -1.57
CA LEU A 56 5.52 19.10 -2.82
C LEU A 56 4.56 19.61 -3.90
N GLN A 57 3.70 20.58 -3.58
CA GLN A 57 2.64 21.09 -4.46
C GLN A 57 1.73 19.97 -5.00
N LEU A 58 1.45 18.97 -4.15
CA LEU A 58 0.64 17.82 -4.52
C LEU A 58 -0.81 18.26 -4.77
N LYS A 59 -1.38 17.80 -5.89
CA LYS A 59 -2.79 18.05 -6.22
C LYS A 59 -3.68 17.06 -5.46
N PRO A 60 -4.64 17.52 -4.64
CA PRO A 60 -5.61 16.63 -4.00
C PRO A 60 -6.42 15.86 -5.05
N GLY A 61 -6.72 14.58 -4.79
CA GLY A 61 -7.62 13.78 -5.64
C GLY A 61 -7.01 13.22 -6.93
N GLN A 62 -5.74 13.48 -7.25
CA GLN A 62 -5.04 12.87 -8.39
C GLN A 62 -4.32 11.56 -8.01
N MET A 63 -5.01 10.62 -7.34
CA MET A 63 -4.53 9.23 -7.35
C MET A 63 -4.83 8.66 -8.75
N MET A 64 -3.84 8.74 -9.64
CA MET A 64 -3.92 8.24 -11.01
C MET A 64 -3.62 6.73 -11.01
N ILE A 65 -4.54 5.92 -10.47
CA ILE A 65 -4.49 4.49 -10.72
C ILE A 65 -4.99 4.28 -12.15
N ARG A 66 -4.07 4.27 -13.12
CA ARG A 66 -4.39 3.77 -14.46
C ARG A 66 -4.73 2.29 -14.33
N MET A 67 -6.01 1.94 -14.51
CA MET A 67 -6.50 0.56 -14.44
C MET A 67 -6.13 -0.24 -15.69
N ASP A 68 -5.62 0.41 -16.74
CA ASP A 68 -5.29 -0.22 -18.02
C ASP A 68 -4.01 -1.07 -18.00
N GLY A 69 -3.33 -1.17 -16.85
CA GLY A 69 -2.21 -2.08 -16.64
C GLY A 69 -1.00 -1.84 -17.54
N LYS A 70 -0.97 -0.73 -18.31
CA LYS A 70 0.12 -0.49 -19.26
C LYS A 70 1.41 -0.19 -18.51
N ALA A 71 2.48 -0.85 -18.92
CA ALA A 71 3.84 -0.48 -18.55
C ALA A 71 4.06 0.99 -18.94
N VAL A 72 4.69 1.75 -18.04
CA VAL A 72 4.91 3.18 -18.25
C VAL A 72 5.84 3.38 -19.45
N GLY A 73 5.54 4.40 -20.25
CA GLY A 73 6.51 5.04 -21.15
C GLY A 73 7.62 5.74 -20.35
N SER A 74 8.21 6.81 -20.91
CA SER A 74 9.31 7.55 -20.27
C SER A 74 9.03 7.89 -18.79
N VAL A 75 9.87 7.38 -17.89
CA VAL A 75 9.77 7.59 -16.44
C VAL A 75 10.18 9.03 -16.12
N ASP A 76 9.29 9.80 -15.50
CA ASP A 76 9.67 11.09 -14.90
C ASP A 76 10.56 10.81 -13.68
N SER A 77 11.86 11.06 -13.83
CA SER A 77 12.87 10.87 -12.78
C SER A 77 13.11 12.13 -11.94
N SER A 78 12.23 13.14 -12.04
CA SER A 78 12.35 14.34 -11.21
C SER A 78 12.18 14.03 -9.73
N GLU A 79 13.07 14.62 -8.95
CA GLU A 79 13.16 14.41 -7.50
C GLU A 79 12.81 15.69 -6.75
N ALA A 80 12.13 15.54 -5.62
CA ALA A 80 11.90 16.64 -4.69
C ALA A 80 13.08 16.75 -3.70
N ASN A 81 13.19 17.89 -3.02
CA ASN A 81 14.20 18.07 -1.98
C ASN A 81 13.77 17.36 -0.66
N TRP A 82 13.96 16.03 -0.61
CA TRP A 82 13.59 15.20 0.53
C TRP A 82 14.27 15.61 1.84
N ASN A 83 15.52 16.06 1.78
CA ASN A 83 16.26 16.54 2.94
C ASN A 83 15.63 17.81 3.53
N LEU A 84 15.17 18.72 2.67
CA LEU A 84 14.47 19.93 3.12
C LEU A 84 13.08 19.58 3.67
N LEU A 85 12.35 18.65 3.05
CA LEU A 85 11.09 18.16 3.59
C LEU A 85 11.28 17.55 4.99
N TYR A 86 12.28 16.68 5.15
CA TYR A 86 12.64 16.10 6.45
C TYR A 86 12.88 17.19 7.50
N LYS A 87 13.75 18.16 7.20
CA LYS A 87 14.07 19.27 8.11
C LYS A 87 12.82 20.07 8.48
N LYS A 88 11.94 20.36 7.53
CA LYS A 88 10.67 21.09 7.78
C LYS A 88 9.73 20.34 8.72
N ILE A 89 9.59 19.02 8.57
CA ILE A 89 8.76 18.21 9.46
C ILE A 89 9.42 18.11 10.85
N HIS A 90 10.72 17.82 10.88
CA HIS A 90 11.45 17.60 12.12
C HIS A 90 11.53 18.85 13.01
N ALA A 91 11.47 20.05 12.42
CA ALA A 91 11.40 21.30 13.17
C ALA A 91 10.16 21.39 14.08
N LYS A 92 9.09 20.63 13.81
CA LYS A 92 7.83 20.65 14.57
C LYS A 92 7.50 19.32 15.25
N TYR A 93 8.01 18.21 14.72
CA TYR A 93 7.66 16.86 15.14
C TYR A 93 8.90 16.00 15.39
N PRO A 94 8.81 14.98 16.27
CA PRO A 94 9.88 14.01 16.49
C PRO A 94 10.36 13.34 15.20
N ARG A 95 11.59 12.84 15.23
CA ARG A 95 12.27 12.15 14.13
C ARG A 95 11.38 11.13 13.41
N GLU A 96 10.63 10.32 14.16
CA GLU A 96 9.76 9.29 13.59
C GLU A 96 8.69 9.86 12.64
N TYR A 97 8.09 11.02 12.98
CA TYR A 97 7.11 11.68 12.11
C TYR A 97 7.77 12.28 10.88
N ALA A 98 9.00 12.78 11.00
CA ALA A 98 9.76 13.29 9.86
C ALA A 98 10.12 12.18 8.87
N GLU A 99 10.66 11.06 9.36
CA GLU A 99 11.02 9.92 8.51
C GLU A 99 9.79 9.32 7.80
N ARG A 100 8.68 9.13 8.53
CA ARG A 100 7.44 8.61 7.94
C ARG A 100 6.75 9.62 7.02
N GLY A 101 6.82 10.91 7.33
CA GLY A 101 6.28 11.96 6.48
C GLY A 101 7.03 12.07 5.14
N VAL A 102 8.36 11.91 5.14
CA VAL A 102 9.14 11.82 3.90
C VAL A 102 8.73 10.62 3.06
N LEU A 103 8.54 9.44 3.67
CA LEU A 103 8.06 8.25 2.94
C LEU A 103 6.67 8.45 2.34
N ASN A 104 5.73 9.03 3.08
CA ASN A 104 4.42 9.36 2.52
C ASN A 104 4.53 10.37 1.37
N GLY A 105 5.41 11.37 1.50
CA GLY A 105 5.70 12.34 0.44
C GLY A 105 6.25 11.69 -0.83
N LYS A 106 7.21 10.77 -0.69
CA LYS A 106 7.76 10.00 -1.82
C LYS A 106 6.69 9.19 -2.54
N ILE A 107 5.88 8.44 -1.79
CA ILE A 107 4.78 7.64 -2.35
C ILE A 107 3.84 8.53 -3.17
N ALA A 108 3.36 9.64 -2.58
CA ALA A 108 2.43 10.54 -3.27
C ALA A 108 3.06 11.25 -4.48
N TRP A 109 4.34 11.66 -4.37
CA TRP A 109 5.07 12.29 -5.45
C TRP A 109 5.25 11.36 -6.64
N TYR A 110 5.83 10.18 -6.42
CA TYR A 110 6.11 9.22 -7.48
C TYR A 110 4.82 8.69 -8.12
N GLU A 111 3.72 8.62 -7.37
CA GLU A 111 2.41 8.32 -7.93
C GLU A 111 1.93 9.41 -8.91
N GLN A 112 1.98 10.69 -8.52
CA GLN A 112 1.58 11.79 -9.41
C GLN A 112 2.50 11.96 -10.63
N LYS A 113 3.76 11.51 -10.50
CA LYS A 113 4.74 11.49 -11.59
C LYS A 113 4.72 10.21 -12.42
N GLU A 114 3.84 9.27 -12.11
CA GLU A 114 3.77 7.93 -12.74
C GLU A 114 5.10 7.17 -12.70
N ASN A 115 5.99 7.48 -11.76
CA ASN A 115 7.25 6.78 -11.53
C ASN A 115 7.01 5.57 -10.63
N PHE A 116 6.37 4.54 -11.18
CA PHE A 116 5.98 3.36 -10.41
C PHE A 116 7.16 2.57 -9.80
N PRO A 117 8.34 2.43 -10.44
CA PRO A 117 9.48 1.82 -9.77
C PRO A 117 9.85 2.54 -8.46
N ALA A 118 9.96 3.87 -8.47
CA ALA A 118 10.27 4.65 -7.28
C ALA A 118 9.13 4.64 -6.26
N TYR A 119 7.88 4.66 -6.72
CA TYR A 119 6.70 4.45 -5.88
C TYR A 119 6.80 3.14 -5.10
N TYR A 120 7.01 2.00 -5.78
CA TYR A 120 7.05 0.70 -5.12
C TYR A 120 8.28 0.55 -4.22
N MET A 121 9.42 1.14 -4.56
CA MET A 121 10.56 1.21 -3.66
C MET A 121 10.20 1.90 -2.34
N ALA A 122 9.58 3.08 -2.40
CA ALA A 122 9.17 3.84 -1.21
C ALA A 122 8.03 3.14 -0.44
N TYR A 123 7.07 2.54 -1.16
CA TYR A 123 5.96 1.77 -0.59
C TYR A 123 6.48 0.57 0.21
N PHE A 124 7.37 -0.24 -0.37
CA PHE A 124 7.96 -1.38 0.33
C PHE A 124 8.90 -0.97 1.46
N GLU A 125 9.66 0.12 1.32
CA GLU A 125 10.44 0.66 2.44
C GLU A 125 9.52 1.01 3.63
N LYS A 126 8.37 1.64 3.36
CA LYS A 126 7.40 1.97 4.41
C LYS A 126 6.82 0.72 5.07
N LEU A 127 6.47 -0.29 4.28
CA LEU A 127 6.01 -1.58 4.80
C LEU A 127 7.07 -2.29 5.64
N ASP A 128 8.31 -2.33 5.19
CA ASP A 128 9.43 -2.99 5.89
C ASP A 128 9.70 -2.32 7.25
N ARG A 129 9.58 -0.99 7.32
CA ARG A 129 9.86 -0.22 8.53
C ARG A 129 8.71 -0.21 9.54
N TYR A 130 7.47 -0.23 9.06
CA TYR A 130 6.30 0.06 9.91
C TYR A 130 5.22 -1.01 9.89
N GLY A 131 5.31 -2.01 9.01
CA GLY A 131 4.31 -3.07 8.88
C GLY A 131 3.02 -2.66 8.17
N PHE A 132 2.07 -3.58 8.14
CA PHE A 132 0.81 -3.45 7.40
C PHE A 132 -0.07 -2.28 7.87
N ASP A 133 -0.12 -2.02 9.18
CA ASP A 133 -0.93 -0.94 9.78
C ASP A 133 -0.44 0.47 9.39
N SER A 134 0.66 0.56 8.65
CA SER A 134 1.20 1.81 8.12
C SER A 134 0.45 2.35 6.89
N LEU A 135 -0.38 1.52 6.25
CA LEU A 135 -1.02 1.81 4.97
C LEU A 135 -2.52 2.15 5.04
N GLY A 136 -3.11 2.20 6.23
CA GLY A 136 -4.55 2.44 6.34
C GLY A 136 -5.07 2.43 7.77
N THR A 137 -6.38 2.25 7.91
CA THR A 137 -7.08 2.19 9.20
C THR A 137 -7.93 0.94 9.29
N GLY A 138 -7.82 0.19 10.38
CA GLY A 138 -8.65 -1.00 10.61
C GLY A 138 -8.47 -2.04 9.50
N ASN A 139 -9.48 -2.80 9.13
CA ASN A 139 -9.31 -3.95 8.22
C ASN A 139 -8.97 -3.61 6.76
N THR A 140 -8.79 -2.33 6.40
CA THR A 140 -8.51 -1.89 5.02
C THR A 140 -7.07 -2.08 4.58
N PHE A 141 -6.12 -2.22 5.51
CA PHE A 141 -4.70 -2.30 5.15
C PHE A 141 -4.33 -3.59 4.40
N TYR A 142 -5.00 -4.71 4.68
CA TYR A 142 -4.75 -5.99 4.02
C TYR A 142 -5.22 -5.98 2.55
N PRO A 143 -6.49 -5.63 2.25
CA PRO A 143 -6.93 -5.38 0.87
C PRO A 143 -6.04 -4.37 0.14
N ASN A 144 -5.61 -3.29 0.80
CA ASN A 144 -4.74 -2.29 0.17
C ASN A 144 -3.39 -2.88 -0.27
N VAL A 145 -2.80 -3.82 0.49
CA VAL A 145 -1.56 -4.49 0.10
C VAL A 145 -1.79 -5.35 -1.13
N ASN A 146 -2.84 -6.16 -1.13
CA ASN A 146 -3.20 -6.98 -2.27
C ASN A 146 -3.41 -6.12 -3.53
N SER A 147 -4.20 -5.06 -3.44
CA SER A 147 -4.45 -4.16 -4.58
C SER A 147 -3.16 -3.52 -5.11
N ASN A 148 -2.27 -3.06 -4.22
CA ASN A 148 -0.96 -2.52 -4.64
C ASN A 148 -0.07 -3.58 -5.30
N CYS A 149 -0.09 -4.81 -4.79
CA CYS A 149 0.65 -5.93 -5.36
C CYS A 149 0.09 -6.36 -6.72
N TRP A 150 -1.23 -6.30 -6.91
CA TRP A 150 -1.86 -6.50 -8.23
C TRP A 150 -1.44 -5.40 -9.23
N PHE A 151 -1.45 -4.13 -8.82
CA PHE A 151 -0.96 -3.06 -9.70
C PHE A 151 0.54 -3.13 -9.97
N LEU A 152 1.34 -3.64 -9.03
CA LEU A 152 2.74 -3.93 -9.23
C LEU A 152 2.89 -4.97 -10.34
N PHE A 153 2.16 -6.08 -10.22
CA PHE A 153 2.13 -7.14 -11.22
C PHE A 153 1.81 -6.59 -12.61
N LEU A 154 0.80 -5.72 -12.75
CA LEU A 154 0.45 -5.16 -14.05
C LEU A 154 1.55 -4.24 -14.61
N ARG A 155 2.14 -3.37 -13.77
CA ARG A 155 2.95 -2.23 -14.23
C ARG A 155 4.46 -2.48 -14.27
N ILE A 156 4.97 -3.46 -13.52
CA ILE A 156 6.40 -3.67 -13.29
C ILE A 156 6.87 -5.01 -13.86
N THR A 157 8.05 -5.00 -14.46
CA THR A 157 8.77 -6.20 -14.95
C THR A 157 10.06 -6.47 -14.18
N ASP A 158 10.51 -5.54 -13.33
CA ASP A 158 11.67 -5.72 -12.47
C ASP A 158 11.43 -6.85 -11.46
N LYS A 159 12.24 -7.91 -11.58
CA LYS A 159 12.11 -9.11 -10.73
C LYS A 159 12.33 -8.83 -9.26
N THR A 160 13.19 -7.86 -8.91
CA THR A 160 13.48 -7.53 -7.51
C THR A 160 12.26 -6.94 -6.83
N LEU A 161 11.56 -6.02 -7.50
CA LEU A 161 10.32 -5.43 -7.01
C LEU A 161 9.19 -6.46 -6.97
N LEU A 162 9.02 -7.28 -8.02
CA LEU A 162 8.04 -8.36 -8.04
C LEU A 162 8.24 -9.34 -6.87
N ASN A 163 9.48 -9.74 -6.61
CA ASN A 163 9.82 -10.60 -5.47
C ASN A 163 9.59 -9.93 -4.12
N ARG A 164 9.79 -8.61 -3.98
CA ARG A 164 9.40 -7.89 -2.75
C ARG A 164 7.88 -7.88 -2.56
N GLY A 165 7.11 -7.67 -3.62
CA GLY A 165 5.65 -7.81 -3.59
C GLY A 165 5.22 -9.21 -3.16
N ALA A 166 5.83 -10.24 -3.77
CA ALA A 166 5.54 -11.64 -3.45
C ALA A 166 5.81 -11.96 -1.97
N LYS A 167 6.90 -11.48 -1.37
CA LYS A 167 7.19 -11.63 0.06
C LYS A 167 6.15 -10.98 0.99
N TRP A 168 5.57 -9.85 0.57
CA TRP A 168 4.50 -9.22 1.35
C TRP A 168 3.16 -9.93 1.18
N MET A 169 2.90 -10.48 -0.01
CA MET A 169 1.74 -11.34 -0.26
C MET A 169 1.84 -12.67 0.49
N GLU A 170 3.02 -13.27 0.59
CA GLU A 170 3.26 -14.47 1.40
C GLU A 170 2.82 -14.27 2.87
N LYS A 171 3.26 -13.18 3.51
CA LYS A 171 2.81 -12.81 4.86
C LYS A 171 1.29 -12.60 4.95
N LEU A 172 0.67 -12.17 3.85
CA LEU A 172 -0.76 -11.91 3.80
C LEU A 172 -1.55 -13.22 3.72
N ILE A 173 -1.14 -14.14 2.84
CA ILE A 173 -1.76 -15.46 2.69
C ILE A 173 -1.50 -16.37 3.90
N ASP A 174 -0.39 -16.21 4.60
CA ASP A 174 -0.15 -16.93 5.87
C ASP A 174 -1.21 -16.56 6.92
N LYS A 175 -1.66 -15.30 6.91
CA LYS A 175 -2.68 -14.81 7.83
C LYS A 175 -4.10 -15.12 7.36
N TYR A 176 -4.32 -15.18 6.05
CA TYR A 176 -5.63 -15.37 5.43
C TYR A 176 -5.54 -16.42 4.31
N PRO A 177 -5.23 -17.68 4.65
CA PRO A 177 -4.96 -18.74 3.67
C PRO A 177 -6.19 -19.19 2.88
N GLU A 178 -7.36 -18.69 3.23
CA GLU A 178 -8.63 -18.97 2.58
C GLU A 178 -9.04 -17.94 1.54
N ASP A 179 -8.35 -16.79 1.38
CA ASP A 179 -8.73 -15.78 0.39
C ASP A 179 -8.13 -16.13 -0.99
N PRO A 180 -8.92 -16.63 -1.95
CA PRO A 180 -8.38 -17.09 -3.22
C PRO A 180 -7.86 -15.95 -4.11
N ALA A 181 -8.36 -14.72 -3.96
CA ALA A 181 -7.89 -13.58 -4.74
C ALA A 181 -6.47 -13.13 -4.32
N TRP A 182 -6.15 -13.29 -3.03
CA TRP A 182 -4.81 -12.96 -2.53
C TRP A 182 -3.79 -14.03 -2.92
N ILE A 183 -4.22 -15.29 -2.97
CA ILE A 183 -3.39 -16.39 -3.45
C ILE A 183 -3.11 -16.22 -4.96
N ASP A 184 -4.11 -15.87 -5.77
CA ASP A 184 -3.93 -15.58 -7.21
C ASP A 184 -2.96 -14.41 -7.45
N THR A 185 -3.07 -13.33 -6.68
CA THR A 185 -2.12 -12.20 -6.79
C THR A 185 -0.69 -12.64 -6.47
N TYR A 186 -0.51 -13.50 -5.46
CA TYR A 186 0.80 -14.06 -5.14
C TYR A 186 1.35 -14.95 -6.26
N ALA A 187 0.53 -15.85 -6.80
CA ALA A 187 0.91 -16.74 -7.90
C ALA A 187 1.33 -15.95 -9.15
N ASN A 188 0.58 -14.92 -9.53
CA ASN A 188 0.90 -14.06 -10.67
C ASN A 188 2.22 -13.28 -10.48
N LEU A 189 2.52 -12.81 -9.26
CA LEU A 189 3.80 -12.18 -8.96
C LEU A 189 4.98 -13.15 -9.10
N LEU A 190 4.86 -14.35 -8.53
CA LEU A 190 5.88 -15.41 -8.68
C LEU A 190 6.10 -15.74 -10.15
N TYR A 191 5.02 -15.92 -10.90
CA TYR A 191 5.07 -16.27 -12.32
C TYR A 191 5.80 -15.19 -13.14
N LYS A 192 5.42 -13.92 -12.95
CA LYS A 192 6.05 -12.79 -13.65
C LYS A 192 7.51 -12.57 -13.23
N ALA A 193 7.86 -12.89 -11.99
CA ALA A 193 9.25 -12.88 -11.51
C ALA A 193 10.10 -14.04 -12.09
N GLY A 194 9.45 -15.10 -12.57
CA GLY A 194 10.07 -16.25 -13.23
C GLY A 194 10.08 -17.53 -12.40
N GLU A 195 9.45 -17.55 -11.22
CA GLU A 195 9.28 -18.75 -10.39
C GLU A 195 8.04 -19.54 -10.85
N LYS A 196 8.10 -20.08 -12.06
CA LYS A 196 6.92 -20.60 -12.78
C LYS A 196 6.33 -21.84 -12.12
N GLU A 197 7.17 -22.78 -11.70
CA GLU A 197 6.72 -24.03 -11.08
C GLU A 197 5.99 -23.75 -9.77
N ASN A 198 6.58 -22.89 -8.93
CA ASN A 198 5.97 -22.45 -7.68
C ASN A 198 4.66 -21.69 -7.93
N ALA A 199 4.63 -20.82 -8.94
CA ALA A 199 3.43 -20.07 -9.29
C ALA A 199 2.25 -20.98 -9.66
N VAL A 200 2.48 -22.01 -10.47
CA VAL A 200 1.45 -22.99 -10.84
C VAL A 200 0.87 -23.67 -9.60
N LEU A 201 1.72 -24.08 -8.64
CA LEU A 201 1.26 -24.70 -7.40
C LEU A 201 0.39 -23.76 -6.55
N TRP A 202 0.70 -22.46 -6.56
CA TRP A 202 -0.10 -21.47 -5.83
C TRP A 202 -1.41 -21.12 -6.54
N GLU A 203 -1.41 -21.05 -7.87
CA GLU A 203 -2.61 -20.83 -8.65
C GLU A 203 -3.60 -22.01 -8.52
N GLU A 204 -3.10 -23.25 -8.47
CA GLU A 204 -3.91 -24.42 -8.15
C GLU A 204 -4.59 -24.31 -6.78
N LYS A 205 -3.90 -23.75 -5.78
CA LYS A 205 -4.49 -23.47 -4.46
C LYS A 205 -5.53 -22.35 -4.53
N ALA A 206 -5.30 -21.28 -5.29
CA ALA A 206 -6.27 -20.22 -5.49
C ALA A 206 -7.57 -20.77 -6.10
N LEU A 207 -7.45 -21.57 -7.16
CA LEU A 207 -8.58 -22.25 -7.81
C LEU A 207 -9.31 -23.19 -6.84
N ALA A 208 -8.59 -24.00 -6.07
CA ALA A 208 -9.19 -24.90 -5.09
C ALA A 208 -10.01 -24.15 -4.02
N GLN A 209 -9.50 -23.01 -3.53
CA GLN A 209 -10.23 -22.16 -2.59
C GLN A 209 -11.45 -21.49 -3.24
N ALA A 210 -11.34 -21.04 -4.50
CA ALA A 210 -12.46 -20.47 -5.24
C ALA A 210 -13.59 -21.49 -5.46
N ILE A 211 -13.25 -22.73 -5.83
CA ILE A 211 -14.20 -23.86 -5.96
C ILE A 211 -14.90 -24.12 -4.62
N LYS A 212 -14.13 -24.22 -3.53
CA LYS A 212 -14.68 -24.45 -2.18
C LYS A 212 -15.68 -23.37 -1.77
N LYS A 213 -15.45 -22.12 -2.17
CA LYS A 213 -16.34 -20.97 -1.89
C LYS A 213 -17.46 -20.78 -2.91
N GLN A 214 -17.47 -21.56 -4.00
CA GLN A 214 -18.41 -21.44 -5.11
C GLN A 214 -18.39 -20.05 -5.77
N TRP A 215 -17.20 -19.43 -5.85
CA TRP A 215 -17.02 -18.12 -6.46
C TRP A 215 -16.81 -18.26 -7.97
N GLN A 216 -17.90 -18.35 -8.72
CA GLN A 216 -17.88 -18.71 -10.14
C GLN A 216 -16.95 -17.83 -11.00
N SER A 217 -16.98 -16.51 -10.81
CA SER A 217 -16.10 -15.59 -11.53
C SER A 217 -14.61 -15.86 -11.27
N ASN A 218 -14.24 -16.19 -10.02
CA ASN A 218 -12.87 -16.55 -9.66
C ASN A 218 -12.48 -17.92 -10.22
N ILE A 219 -13.40 -18.90 -10.24
CA ILE A 219 -13.15 -20.22 -10.83
C ILE A 219 -12.79 -20.08 -12.31
N GLU A 220 -13.57 -19.29 -13.07
CA GLU A 220 -13.33 -19.04 -14.49
C GLU A 220 -11.99 -18.33 -14.71
N GLN A 221 -11.75 -17.24 -13.99
CA GLN A 221 -10.51 -16.46 -14.10
C GLN A 221 -9.26 -17.30 -13.76
N PHE A 222 -9.26 -17.99 -12.62
CA PHE A 222 -8.08 -18.76 -12.17
C PHE A 222 -7.83 -20.00 -13.04
N THR A 223 -8.88 -20.56 -13.64
CA THR A 223 -8.72 -21.63 -14.64
C THR A 223 -7.99 -21.12 -15.88
N GLU A 224 -8.33 -19.91 -16.36
CA GLU A 224 -7.65 -19.29 -17.50
C GLU A 224 -6.18 -18.96 -17.16
N VAL A 225 -5.94 -18.34 -16.00
CA VAL A 225 -4.59 -18.00 -15.51
C VAL A 225 -3.73 -19.26 -15.37
N LEU A 226 -4.24 -20.31 -14.73
CA LEU A 226 -3.54 -21.59 -14.57
C LEU A 226 -3.19 -22.22 -15.92
N SER A 227 -4.12 -22.16 -16.88
CA SER A 227 -3.87 -22.63 -18.25
C SER A 227 -2.73 -21.85 -18.91
N LYS A 228 -2.73 -20.51 -18.81
CA LYS A 228 -1.65 -19.66 -19.33
C LYS A 228 -0.31 -19.99 -18.66
N MET A 229 -0.27 -20.14 -17.35
CA MET A 229 0.96 -20.47 -16.61
C MET A 229 1.55 -21.81 -17.05
N ARG A 230 0.71 -22.86 -17.19
CA ARG A 230 1.13 -24.20 -17.64
C ARG A 230 1.64 -24.20 -19.09
N ASN A 231 1.12 -23.31 -19.92
CA ASN A 231 1.56 -23.15 -21.32
C ASN A 231 2.67 -22.09 -21.49
N ASN A 232 3.23 -21.59 -20.38
CA ASN A 232 4.28 -20.58 -20.40
C ASN A 232 3.89 -19.27 -21.14
N LEU A 233 2.61 -18.90 -21.07
CA LEU A 233 2.05 -17.68 -21.66
C LEU A 233 1.96 -16.56 -20.62
N PRO A 234 2.08 -15.28 -21.01
CA PRO A 234 1.83 -14.16 -20.11
C PRO A 234 0.42 -14.21 -19.51
N THR A 235 0.31 -13.89 -18.21
CA THR A 235 -0.97 -13.76 -17.49
C THR A 235 -1.44 -12.31 -17.37
N TRP A 236 -0.67 -11.37 -17.95
CA TRP A 236 -0.91 -9.92 -18.02
C TRP A 236 -1.02 -9.44 -19.46
#